data_AF-A0A7C2A873-F1
#
_entry.id   AF-A0A7C2A873-F1
#
_cell.length_a   1.000
_cell.length_b   1.000
_cell.length_c   1.000
_cell.angle_alpha   90.00
_cell.angle_beta   90.00
_cell.angle_gamma   90.00
#
_symmetry.space_group_name_H-M   'P 1'
#
loop_
_entity.id
_entity.type
_entity.pdbx_description
1 polymer ?
#
loop_
_entity_poly.entity_id
_entity_poly.type
_entity_poly.pdbx_seq_one_letter_code
_entity_poly.pdbx_strand_id
1 'polypeptide(L)'
;MPPLYETEDEIAQVSLTWKITTPNGIMFITIVESLNYLKKPIPINILITIGKSGSAIMAWANMTASLISLLFKNKVDLEDIIVEISMNLSDHSVLQKPGVHIRSEPEGIKYALMRYQEDRNKRLEGM
;
A
#
# COMPACT_ATOMS: atom_id res chain seq x y z
N MET A 1 -3.17 -38.79 15.50
CA MET A 1 -2.46 -38.56 14.22
C MET A 1 -2.92 -37.21 13.70
N PRO A 2 -2.14 -36.13 13.86
CA PRO A 2 -2.49 -34.82 13.30
C PRO A 2 -2.24 -34.81 11.77
N PRO A 3 -2.98 -34.00 10.98
CA PRO A 3 -2.82 -33.99 9.54
C PRO A 3 -1.48 -33.38 9.10
N LEU A 4 -1.04 -33.89 7.95
CA LEU A 4 0.22 -33.67 7.27
C LEU A 4 0.28 -32.26 6.66
N TYR A 5 1.42 -31.59 6.87
CA TYR A 5 1.99 -30.52 6.04
C TYR A 5 0.99 -29.70 5.20
N GLU A 6 0.52 -28.58 5.76
CA GLU A 6 0.46 -27.38 4.94
C GLU A 6 1.92 -26.98 4.71
N THR A 7 2.48 -27.37 3.58
CA THR A 7 3.69 -26.74 3.07
C THR A 7 3.38 -25.25 3.02
N GLU A 8 3.97 -24.49 3.93
CA GLU A 8 4.26 -23.09 3.71
C GLU A 8 5.01 -23.07 2.38
N ASP A 9 4.29 -22.87 1.27
CA ASP A 9 4.91 -22.48 0.03
C ASP A 9 5.89 -21.37 0.42
N GLU A 10 7.17 -21.53 0.11
CA GLU A 10 8.13 -20.43 0.21
C GLU A 10 7.68 -19.41 -0.84
N ILE A 11 6.63 -18.67 -0.51
CA ILE A 11 6.08 -17.70 -1.42
C ILE A 11 7.07 -16.54 -1.37
N ALA A 12 7.89 -16.42 -2.41
CA ALA A 12 8.80 -15.31 -2.56
C ALA A 12 8.05 -14.00 -2.28
N GLN A 13 8.35 -13.37 -1.15
CA GLN A 13 7.75 -12.12 -0.75
C GLN A 13 8.55 -11.00 -1.39
N VAL A 14 7.90 -10.24 -2.25
CA VAL A 14 8.50 -9.05 -2.86
C VAL A 14 7.99 -7.83 -2.11
N SER A 15 8.90 -6.92 -1.76
CA SER A 15 8.54 -5.64 -1.15
C SER A 15 8.81 -4.51 -2.13
N LEU A 16 7.81 -3.66 -2.34
CA LEU A 16 7.87 -2.50 -3.22
C LEU A 16 7.66 -1.26 -2.36
N THR A 17 8.59 -0.30 -2.43
CA THR A 17 8.54 0.90 -1.60
C THR A 17 8.44 2.16 -2.44
N TRP A 18 7.48 3.02 -2.10
CA TRP A 18 7.32 4.35 -2.67
C TRP A 18 7.60 5.42 -1.63
N LYS A 19 8.38 6.41 -2.05
CA LYS A 19 8.63 7.64 -1.30
C LYS A 19 7.70 8.74 -1.81
N ILE A 20 6.89 9.29 -0.92
CA ILE A 20 5.84 10.25 -1.23
C ILE A 20 6.01 11.47 -0.34
N THR A 21 6.04 12.65 -0.96
CA THR A 21 6.05 13.93 -0.27
C THR A 21 4.61 14.32 0.05
N THR A 22 4.33 14.52 1.33
CA THR A 22 3.02 14.90 1.88
C THR A 22 3.14 16.22 2.65
N PRO A 23 2.04 16.92 2.97
CA PRO A 23 2.09 18.13 3.78
C PRO A 23 2.79 17.95 5.14
N ASN A 24 2.63 16.81 5.81
CA ASN A 24 3.26 16.54 7.12
C ASN A 24 4.68 15.93 7.02
N GLY A 25 5.23 15.80 5.81
CA GLY A 25 6.61 15.32 5.61
C GLY A 25 6.74 14.25 4.54
N ILE A 26 7.83 13.49 4.61
CA ILE A 26 8.09 12.42 3.66
C ILE A 26 7.49 11.12 4.22
N MET A 27 6.53 10.57 3.49
CA MET A 27 5.91 9.29 3.75
C MET A 27 6.58 8.19 2.91
N PHE A 28 6.86 7.07 3.55
CA PHE A 28 7.33 5.85 2.91
C PHE A 28 6.24 4.80 3.03
N ILE A 29 5.83 4.27 1.89
CA ILE A 29 4.83 3.22 1.81
C ILE A 29 5.47 2.00 1.19
N THR A 30 5.47 0.89 1.93
CA THR A 30 5.97 -0.39 1.44
C THR A 30 4.81 -1.36 1.33
N ILE A 31 4.56 -1.88 0.13
CA ILE A 31 3.60 -2.95 -0.09
C ILE A 31 4.38 -4.25 -0.21
N VAL A 32 3.99 -5.24 0.58
CA VAL A 32 4.49 -6.60 0.49
C VAL A 32 3.49 -7.42 -0.27
N GLU A 33 3.96 -8.12 -1.28
CA GLU A 33 3.17 -9.02 -2.09
C GLU A 33 3.74 -10.43 -2.10
N SER A 34 2.87 -11.35 -2.43
CA SER A 34 3.08 -12.79 -2.44
C SER A 34 2.54 -13.33 -3.77
N LEU A 35 3.12 -14.39 -4.29
CA LEU A 35 2.65 -15.04 -5.51
C LEU A 35 1.55 -16.06 -5.17
N ASN A 36 0.45 -16.03 -5.92
CA ASN A 36 -0.53 -17.11 -5.83
C ASN A 36 -0.12 -18.34 -6.66
N TYR A 37 -0.94 -19.38 -6.62
CA TYR A 37 -0.75 -20.61 -7.40
C TYR A 37 -0.70 -20.39 -8.92
N LEU A 38 -1.24 -19.27 -9.43
CA LEU A 38 -1.16 -18.84 -10.83
C LEU A 38 0.05 -17.92 -11.11
N LYS A 39 0.99 -17.81 -10.17
CA LYS A 39 2.14 -16.89 -10.21
C LYS A 39 1.75 -15.42 -10.38
N LYS A 40 0.54 -15.03 -9.96
CA LYS A 40 0.10 -13.64 -9.97
C LYS A 40 0.45 -12.96 -8.64
N PRO A 41 0.90 -11.68 -8.66
CA PRO A 41 1.19 -10.95 -7.44
C PRO A 41 -0.10 -10.59 -6.70
N ILE A 42 -0.15 -10.91 -5.42
CA ILE A 42 -1.24 -10.54 -4.50
C ILE A 42 -0.65 -9.73 -3.36
N PRO A 43 -1.15 -8.50 -3.09
CA PRO A 43 -0.71 -7.74 -1.93
C PRO A 43 -1.19 -8.44 -0.66
N ILE A 44 -0.31 -8.56 0.33
CA ILE A 44 -0.61 -9.23 1.62
C ILE A 44 -0.44 -8.31 2.82
N ASN A 45 0.37 -7.27 2.69
CA ASN A 45 0.65 -6.34 3.77
C ASN A 45 1.04 -4.97 3.22
N ILE A 46 0.80 -3.93 4.00
CA ILE A 46 1.29 -2.58 3.75
C ILE A 46 1.91 -2.02 5.02
N LEU A 47 3.02 -1.30 4.86
CA LEU A 47 3.72 -0.59 5.92
C LEU A 47 3.73 0.89 5.54
N ILE A 48 3.40 1.76 6.49
CA ILE A 48 3.33 3.20 6.28
C ILE A 48 4.17 3.86 7.37
N THR A 49 5.17 4.65 6.96
CA THR A 49 6.04 5.40 7.87
C THR A 49 6.09 6.86 7.42
N ILE A 50 5.87 7.80 8.33
CA ILE A 50 5.97 9.24 8.04
C ILE A 50 7.17 9.82 8.79
N GLY A 51 8.09 10.44 8.06
CA GLY A 51 9.28 11.06 8.62
C GLY A 51 8.95 12.36 9.37
N LYS A 52 9.59 12.56 10.53
CA LYS A 52 9.45 13.74 11.42
C LYS A 52 8.08 13.95 12.06
N SER A 53 7.21 12.95 12.04
CA SER A 53 5.87 13.07 12.61
C SER A 53 5.82 12.67 14.09
N GLY A 54 4.98 13.35 14.89
CA GLY A 54 4.77 13.02 16.30
C GLY A 54 4.12 11.66 16.52
N SER A 55 4.12 11.16 17.77
CA SER A 55 3.61 9.83 18.13
C SER A 55 2.18 9.55 17.66
N ALA A 56 1.31 10.58 17.66
CA ALA A 56 -0.07 10.47 17.21
C ALA A 56 -0.18 10.15 15.70
N ILE A 57 0.63 10.80 14.86
CA ILE A 57 0.62 10.57 13.40
C ILE A 57 1.17 9.18 13.08
N MET A 58 2.21 8.73 13.80
CA MET A 58 2.72 7.36 13.65
C MET A 58 1.69 6.31 14.09
N ALA A 59 0.94 6.57 15.17
CA ALA A 59 -0.16 5.69 15.58
C ALA A 59 -1.26 5.60 14.51
N TRP A 60 -1.65 6.75 13.93
CA TRP A 60 -2.59 6.79 12.81
C TRP A 60 -2.07 6.02 11.59
N ALA A 61 -0.80 6.20 11.22
CA ALA A 61 -0.17 5.51 10.08
C ALA A 61 -0.17 3.99 10.29
N ASN A 62 0.23 3.53 11.48
CA ASN A 62 0.25 2.11 11.85
C ASN A 62 -1.16 1.49 11.86
N MET A 63 -2.15 2.21 12.40
CA MET A 63 -3.55 1.76 12.40
C MET A 63 -4.07 1.65 10.97
N THR A 64 -3.83 2.66 10.14
CA THR A 64 -4.26 2.70 8.74
C THR A 64 -3.60 1.58 7.93
N ALA A 65 -2.30 1.38 8.10
CA ALA A 65 -1.55 0.28 7.49
C ALA A 65 -2.14 -1.08 7.91
N SER A 66 -2.47 -1.25 9.18
CA SER A 66 -3.06 -2.48 9.72
C SER A 66 -4.45 -2.76 9.13
N LEU A 67 -5.29 -1.72 8.98
CA LEU A 67 -6.61 -1.83 8.37
C LEU A 67 -6.52 -2.22 6.89
N ILE A 68 -5.68 -1.54 6.11
CA ILE A 68 -5.50 -1.87 4.68
C ILE A 68 -4.94 -3.30 4.52
N SER A 69 -4.00 -3.70 5.37
CA SER A 69 -3.46 -5.07 5.37
C SER A 69 -4.53 -6.11 5.71
N LEU A 70 -5.48 -5.78 6.58
CA LEU A 70 -6.65 -6.63 6.84
C LEU A 70 -7.55 -6.72 5.60
N LEU A 71 -7.78 -5.61 4.88
CA LEU A 71 -8.56 -5.63 3.63
C LEU A 71 -7.88 -6.49 2.55
N PHE A 72 -6.55 -6.42 2.42
CA PHE A 72 -5.78 -7.29 1.54
C PHE A 72 -5.95 -8.77 1.89
N LYS A 73 -5.83 -9.12 3.17
CA LYS A 73 -6.04 -10.51 3.64
C LYS A 73 -7.45 -11.02 3.37
N ASN A 74 -8.45 -10.14 3.44
CA ASN A 74 -9.83 -10.45 3.09
C ASN A 74 -10.12 -10.41 1.59
N LYS A 75 -9.10 -10.23 0.74
CA LYS A 75 -9.19 -10.20 -0.73
C LYS A 75 -10.19 -9.16 -1.24
N VAL A 76 -10.32 -8.04 -0.53
CA VAL A 76 -11.06 -6.87 -1.02
C VAL A 76 -10.35 -6.34 -2.27
N ASP A 77 -11.12 -5.91 -3.28
CA ASP A 77 -10.54 -5.38 -4.51
C ASP A 77 -9.66 -4.16 -4.20
N LEU A 78 -8.50 -4.09 -4.84
CA LEU A 78 -7.58 -2.97 -4.69
C LEU A 78 -8.24 -1.66 -5.16
N GLU A 79 -9.09 -1.71 -6.18
CA GLU A 79 -9.82 -0.54 -6.66
C GLU A 79 -10.79 0.00 -5.59
N ASP A 80 -11.52 -0.90 -4.92
CA ASP A 80 -12.44 -0.52 -3.84
C ASP A 80 -11.70 0.14 -2.67
N ILE A 81 -10.53 -0.40 -2.30
CA ILE A 81 -9.66 0.19 -1.28
C ILE A 81 -9.18 1.59 -1.70
N ILE A 82 -8.77 1.76 -2.96
CA ILE A 82 -8.32 3.04 -3.52
C ILE A 82 -9.44 4.09 -3.48
N VAL A 83 -10.66 3.70 -3.84
CA VAL A 83 -11.84 4.57 -3.82
C VAL A 83 -12.17 5.01 -2.39
N GLU A 84 -12.19 4.08 -1.44
CA GLU A 84 -12.52 4.38 -0.03
C GLU A 84 -11.51 5.37 0.61
N ILE A 85 -10.22 5.21 0.33
CA ILE A 85 -9.16 6.11 0.86
C ILE A 85 -9.29 7.54 0.31
N SER A 86 -9.92 7.71 -0.86
CA SER A 86 -9.91 8.96 -1.63
C SER A 86 -10.75 10.11 -1.06
N MET A 87 -11.50 9.89 0.03
CA MET A 87 -12.48 10.85 0.53
C MET A 87 -11.94 11.89 1.55
N ASN A 88 -10.64 11.87 1.87
CA ASN A 88 -10.06 12.74 2.90
C ASN A 88 -9.03 13.73 2.32
N LEU A 89 -9.48 14.94 1.96
CA LEU A 89 -8.64 16.02 1.43
C LEU A 89 -8.39 17.11 2.47
N SER A 90 -7.22 17.74 2.43
CA SER A 90 -6.91 18.95 3.18
C SER A 90 -6.72 20.15 2.24
N ASP A 91 -6.74 21.36 2.80
CA ASP A 91 -6.55 22.61 2.05
C ASP A 91 -5.09 22.83 1.63
N HIS A 92 -4.14 22.16 2.27
CA HIS A 92 -2.73 22.25 1.94
C HIS A 92 -2.34 21.20 0.91
N SER A 93 -1.48 21.56 -0.06
CA SER A 93 -0.99 20.62 -1.07
C SER A 93 0.50 20.74 -1.30
N VAL A 94 1.14 19.63 -1.61
CA VAL A 94 2.54 19.55 -2.00
C VAL A 94 2.66 18.92 -3.38
N LEU A 95 3.52 19.51 -4.22
CA LEU A 95 3.81 18.97 -5.55
C LEU A 95 4.69 17.72 -5.42
N GLN A 96 4.16 16.56 -5.81
CA GLN A 96 4.90 15.29 -5.80
C GLN A 96 5.75 15.12 -7.05
N LYS A 97 5.17 15.44 -8.21
CA LYS A 97 5.82 15.45 -9.54
C LYS A 97 5.05 16.44 -10.42
N PRO A 98 5.59 16.90 -11.56
CA PRO A 98 4.86 17.83 -12.43
C PRO A 98 3.43 17.34 -12.72
N GLY A 99 2.44 18.16 -12.36
CA GLY A 99 1.01 17.85 -12.54
C GLY A 99 0.36 16.95 -11.48
N VAL A 100 1.09 16.47 -10.46
CA VAL A 100 0.53 15.66 -9.36
C VAL A 100 0.77 16.33 -8.02
N HIS A 101 -0.32 16.70 -7.38
CA HIS A 101 -0.35 17.31 -6.06
C HIS A 101 -0.89 16.30 -5.05
N ILE A 102 -0.27 16.23 -3.87
CA ILE A 102 -0.73 15.44 -2.74
C ILE A 102 -1.18 16.41 -1.65
N ARG A 103 -2.45 16.31 -1.26
CA ARG A 103 -3.11 17.21 -0.31
C ARG A 103 -3.22 16.64 1.09
N SER A 104 -3.00 15.35 1.25
CA SER A 104 -3.10 14.68 2.54
C SER A 104 -2.33 13.36 2.54
N GLU A 105 -2.09 12.80 3.71
CA GLU A 105 -1.49 11.48 3.87
C GLU A 105 -2.37 10.37 3.26
N PRO A 106 -3.72 10.36 3.45
CA PRO A 106 -4.61 9.48 2.71
C PRO A 106 -4.42 9.56 1.18
N GLU A 107 -4.30 10.76 0.62
CA GLU A 107 -4.06 10.91 -0.82
C GLU A 107 -2.68 10.38 -1.23
N GLY A 108 -1.68 10.51 -0.37
CA GLY A 108 -0.39 9.84 -0.58
C GLY A 108 -0.52 8.32 -0.58
N ILE A 109 -1.34 7.73 0.31
CA ILE A 109 -1.59 6.29 0.32
C ILE A 109 -2.29 5.84 -0.97
N LYS A 110 -3.34 6.56 -1.38
CA LYS A 110 -4.00 6.37 -2.68
C LYS A 110 -2.99 6.38 -3.82
N TYR A 111 -2.12 7.39 -3.86
CA TYR A 111 -1.09 7.51 -4.87
C TYR A 111 -0.17 6.28 -4.90
N ALA A 112 0.30 5.78 -3.75
CA ALA A 112 1.11 4.55 -3.70
C ALA A 112 0.35 3.34 -4.25
N LEU A 113 -0.90 3.14 -3.85
CA LEU A 113 -1.72 2.01 -4.27
C LEU A 113 -2.00 2.03 -5.78
N MET A 114 -2.26 3.20 -6.37
CA MET A 114 -2.41 3.35 -7.81
C MET A 114 -1.10 3.00 -8.54
N ARG A 115 0.05 3.47 -8.03
CA ARG A 115 1.36 3.14 -8.61
C ARG A 115 1.68 1.66 -8.51
N TYR A 116 1.27 1.01 -7.43
CA TYR A 116 1.35 -0.43 -7.28
C TYR A 116 0.48 -1.17 -8.30
N GLN A 117 -0.78 -0.75 -8.47
CA GLN A 117 -1.70 -1.33 -9.45
C GLN A 117 -1.15 -1.21 -10.88
N GLU A 118 -0.65 -0.03 -11.26
CA GLU A 118 0.01 0.20 -12.56
C GLU A 118 1.21 -0.73 -12.77
N ASP A 119 2.09 -0.85 -11.77
CA ASP A 119 3.27 -1.71 -11.81
C ASP A 119 2.89 -3.20 -11.91
N ARG A 120 1.93 -3.64 -11.09
CA ARG A 120 1.39 -5.00 -11.10
C ARG A 120 0.79 -5.34 -12.46
N ASN A 121 -0.01 -4.45 -13.04
CA ASN A 121 -0.65 -4.67 -14.33
C ASN A 121 0.39 -4.79 -15.46
N LYS A 122 1.40 -3.92 -15.48
CA LYS A 122 2.51 -4.01 -16.46
C LYS A 122 3.27 -5.33 -16.35
N ARG A 123 3.52 -5.80 -15.12
CA ARG A 123 4.18 -7.10 -14.89
C ARG A 123 3.32 -8.26 -15.38
N LEU A 124 1.99 -8.17 -15.26
CA LEU A 124 1.07 -9.18 -15.77
C LEU A 124 0.90 -9.14 -17.29
N GLU A 125 0.93 -7.96 -17.92
CA GLU A 125 0.89 -7.81 -19.39
C GLU A 125 2.19 -8.23 -20.08
N GLY A 126 3.32 -8.15 -19.36
CA GLY A 126 4.63 -8.58 -19.84
C GLY A 126 4.94 -10.07 -19.64
N MET A 127 4.03 -10.84 -19.04
CA MET A 127 4.09 -12.31 -18.89
C MET A 127 3.39 -13.00 -20.05
#